data_AF-M8CZW4-F1
#
_entry.id   AF-M8CZW4-F1
#
_cell.length_a   1.000
_cell.length_b   1.000
_cell.length_c   1.000
_cell.angle_alpha   90.00
_cell.angle_beta   90.00
_cell.angle_gamma   90.00
#
_symmetry.space_group_name_H-M   'P 1'
#
loop_
_entity.id
_entity.type
_entity.pdbx_description
1 polymer ?
#
loop_
_entity_poly.entity_id
_entity_poly.type
_entity_poly.pdbx_seq_one_letter_code
_entity_poly.pdbx_strand_id
1 'polypeptide(L)' 'MKEIALFVAEKLAPIKGVLSTTTHFILKRYKKDGVLFEENQDNKRLVITP' A
#
# COMPACT_ATOMS: atom_id res chain seq x y z
N MET A 1 7.79 1.75 8.24
CA MET A 1 8.51 0.81 7.33
C MET A 1 9.63 0.05 8.01
N LYS A 2 10.47 0.70 8.84
CA LYS A 2 11.60 0.05 9.54
C LYS A 2 11.20 -1.20 10.33
N GLU A 3 10.07 -1.15 11.03
CA GLU A 3 9.55 -2.28 11.82
C GLU A 3 9.22 -3.52 10.97
N ILE A 4 8.56 -3.33 9.83
CA ILE A 4 8.23 -4.43 8.90
C ILE A 4 9.51 -5.04 8.31
N ALA A 5 10.47 -4.19 7.94
CA ALA A 5 11.75 -4.66 7.43
C ALA A 5 12.53 -5.46 8.48
N LEU A 6 12.56 -4.98 9.73
CA LEU A 6 13.17 -5.69 10.86
C LEU A 6 12.47 -7.02 11.13
N PHE A 7 11.14 -7.05 11.11
CA PHE A 7 10.38 -8.27 11.29
C PHE A 7 10.72 -9.33 10.23
N VAL A 8 10.78 -8.93 8.96
CA VAL A 8 11.16 -9.85 7.87
C VAL A 8 12.58 -10.36 8.07
N ALA A 9 13.53 -9.47 8.40
CA ALA A 9 14.93 -9.81 8.59
C ALA A 9 15.18 -10.73 9.80
N GLU A 10 14.49 -10.50 10.92
CA GLU A 10 14.74 -11.21 12.17
C GLU A 10 13.89 -12.47 12.34
N LYS A 11 12.71 -12.53 11.72
CA LYS A 11 11.72 -13.59 11.98
C LYS A 11 11.46 -14.49 10.77
N LEU A 12 11.37 -13.93 9.57
CA LEU A 12 10.98 -14.68 8.37
C LEU A 12 12.17 -15.19 7.56
N ALA A 13 13.14 -14.32 7.24
CA ALA A 13 14.32 -14.66 6.45
C ALA A 13 15.21 -15.78 7.06
N PRO A 14 15.40 -15.89 8.39
CA PRO A 14 16.30 -16.91 8.96
C PRO A 14 15.64 -18.31 9.09
N ILE A 15 14.37 -18.47 8.70
CA ILE A 15 13.70 -19.78 8.77
C ILE A 15 14.38 -20.74 7.79
N LYS A 16 14.73 -21.93 8.29
CA LYS A 16 15.40 -22.97 7.50
C LYS A 16 14.54 -23.36 6.29
N GLY A 17 15.12 -23.26 5.09
CA GLY A 17 14.45 -23.57 3.82
C GLY A 17 13.85 -22.35 3.10
N VAL A 18 13.88 -21.16 3.71
CA VAL A 18 13.52 -19.92 3.01
C VAL A 18 14.71 -19.46 2.16
N LEU A 19 14.49 -19.30 0.85
CA LEU A 19 15.53 -18.87 -0.10
C LEU A 19 15.51 -17.35 -0.34
N SER A 20 14.33 -16.73 -0.32
CA SER A 20 14.17 -15.29 -0.50
C SER A 20 12.83 -14.79 0.05
N THR A 21 12.78 -13.50 0.37
CA THR A 21 11.58 -12.80 0.85
C THR A 21 11.37 -11.51 0.05
N THR A 22 10.14 -11.23 -0.37
CA THR A 22 9.80 -9.98 -1.08
C THR A 22 8.54 -9.36 -0.47
N THR A 23 8.63 -8.09 -0.06
CA THR A 23 7.52 -7.36 0.55
C THR A 23 6.85 -6.45 -0.48
N HIS A 24 5.55 -6.64 -0.71
CA HIS A 24 4.74 -5.78 -1.57
C HIS A 24 3.82 -4.91 -0.70
N PHE A 25 3.84 -3.61 -0.92
CA PHE A 25 2.98 -2.67 -0.21
C PHE A 25 1.80 -2.27 -1.09
N ILE A 26 0.59 -2.32 -0.53
CA ILE A 26 -0.61 -1.81 -1.19
C ILE A 26 -0.60 -0.28 -1.08
N LEU A 27 -0.53 0.42 -2.21
CA LEU A 27 -0.51 1.87 -2.25
C LEU A 27 -1.91 2.47 -2.03
N LYS A 28 -2.87 2.09 -2.88
CA LYS A 28 -4.26 2.53 -2.79
C LYS A 28 -5.17 1.37 -3.20
N ARG A 29 -6.22 1.12 -2.42
CA ARG A 29 -7.23 0.14 -2.82
C ARG A 29 -8.12 0.80 -3.87
N TYR A 30 -8.22 0.17 -5.04
CA TYR A 30 -9.06 0.67 -6.14
C TYR A 30 -10.50 0.14 -6.06
N LYS A 31 -10.71 -0.98 -5.34
CA LYS A 31 -11.99 -1.68 -5.22
C LYS A 31 -12.06 -2.42 -3.90
N LYS A 32 -13.25 -2.56 -3.33
CA LYS A 32 -13.53 -3.45 -2.19
C LYS A 32 -14.91 -4.09 -2.39
N ASP A 33 -14.99 -5.40 -2.18
CA ASP A 33 -16.24 -6.19 -2.21
C ASP A 33 -17.11 -5.94 -3.45
N GLY A 34 -16.50 -5.86 -4.64
CA GLY A 34 -17.24 -5.63 -5.88
C GLY A 34 -17.50 -4.16 -6.21
N VAL A 35 -17.34 -3.24 -5.25
CA VAL A 35 -17.61 -1.80 -5.40
C VAL A 35 -16.31 -1.04 -5.66
N LEU A 36 -16.25 -0.30 -6.78
CA LEU A 36 -15.13 0.60 -7.07
C LEU A 36 -15.12 1.74 -6.05
N PHE A 37 -13.94 2.10 -5.53
CA PHE A 37 -13.83 3.34 -4.78
C PHE A 37 -13.93 4.48 -5.79
N GLU A 38 -15.12 5.06 -5.95
CA GLU A 38 -15.27 6.31 -6.70
C GLU A 38 -14.52 7.40 -5.94
N GLU A 39 -13.40 7.83 -6.52
CA GLU A 39 -12.82 9.12 -6.20
C GLU A 39 -13.72 10.20 -6.78
N ASN A 40 -14.79 10.55 -6.07
CA ASN A 40 -15.38 11.88 -6.19
C ASN A 40 -14.35 12.88 -5.63
N GLN A 41 -13.27 13.09 -6.40
CA GLN A 41 -12.51 14.33 -6.29
C GLN A 41 -13.43 15.42 -6.83
N ASP A 42 -14.32 15.93 -5.97
CA ASP A 42 -14.85 17.27 -6.14
C ASP A 42 -13.63 18.14 -6.41
N ASN A 43 -13.55 18.68 -7.62
CA ASN A 43 -12.40 19.40 -8.10
C ASN A 43 -12.27 20.64 -7.21
N LYS A 44 -11.43 20.56 -6.15
CA LYS A 44 -11.19 21.65 -5.18
C LYS A 44 -10.40 22.81 -5.79
N ARG A 45 -10.45 22.98 -7.11
CA ARG A 45 -9.89 24.14 -7.78
C ARG A 45 -10.82 25.31 -7.48
N LEU A 46 -10.27 26.35 -6.86
CA LEU A 46 -10.94 27.63 -6.75
C LEU A 46 -11.29 28.11 -8.16
N VAL A 47 -12.53 28.55 -8.35
CA VAL A 47 -12.98 29.20 -9.57
C VAL A 47 -12.29 30.56 -9.62
N ILE A 48 -11.23 30.68 -10.42
CA ILE A 48 -10.63 31.99 -10.69
C ILE A 48 -11.64 32.79 -11.52
N THR A 49 -12.15 33.87 -10.92
CA THR A 49 -13.07 34.82 -11.56
C THR A 49 -12.26 36.09 -11.85
N PRO A 50 -12.37 36.69 -13.05
CA PRO A 50 -11.53 37.81 -13.51
C PRO A 50 -11.69 39.10 -12.69
#